data_AF-A0A0J8R5I9-F1
#
_entry.id   AF-A0A0J8R5I9-F1
#
_cell.length_a   1.000
_cell.length_b   1.000
_cell.length_c   1.000
_cell.angle_alpha   90.00
_cell.angle_beta   90.00
_cell.angle_gamma   90.00
#
_symmetry.space_group_name_H-M   'P 1'
#
loop_
_entity.id
_entity.type
_entity.pdbx_description
1 polymer ?
#
loop_
_entity_poly.entity_id
_entity_poly.type
_entity_poly.pdbx_seq_one_letter_code
_entity_poly.pdbx_strand_id
1 'polypeptide(L)'
;MASLNQEQLKILEQTRQRLLHLTQSLGSLSNSINQSDPLPPWSSLQSQATIISNNLLSISHLLTEHQELLSSIVAYPTPNFPGRTESTILHQLMRTKLEPRVEEWVARGRNVARHNTASSQIRAQQGAAAEGETVRLSVDELLDLWHWAPIAANMEARRRDWGGDYTLEEKEMGVKNVITGLKRQLDEGDEEDEEEEEEEEDMQGEEMEVVVGAHTKAGGGSGVEFDIARGSSHIPSKPVAPGMPLDDIFRFMMTGAPPRPR
;
A
#
# COMPACT_ATOMS: atom_id res chain seq x y z
N MET A 1 -2.41 29.80 -28.03
CA MET A 1 -2.13 29.03 -26.79
C MET A 1 -2.75 27.67 -26.98
N ALA A 2 -1.98 26.60 -26.85
CA ALA A 2 -2.49 25.25 -27.09
C ALA A 2 -3.59 24.95 -26.06
N SER A 3 -4.80 24.69 -26.52
CA SER A 3 -5.88 24.20 -25.66
C SER A 3 -5.46 22.84 -25.12
N LEU A 4 -5.61 22.66 -23.81
CA LEU A 4 -5.28 21.41 -23.13
C LEU A 4 -6.10 20.24 -23.72
N ASN A 5 -5.44 19.13 -24.04
CA ASN A 5 -6.12 17.96 -24.59
C ASN A 5 -7.03 17.30 -23.52
N GLN A 6 -8.09 16.61 -23.94
CA GLN A 6 -9.04 15.96 -23.04
C GLN A 6 -8.38 14.92 -22.12
N GLU A 7 -7.35 14.22 -22.61
CA GLU A 7 -6.57 13.29 -21.79
C GLU A 7 -5.77 13.99 -20.70
N GLN A 8 -5.16 15.13 -21.04
CA GLN A 8 -4.41 15.94 -20.08
C GLN A 8 -5.35 16.48 -18.99
N LEU A 9 -6.57 16.90 -19.37
CA LEU A 9 -7.60 17.29 -18.41
C LEU A 9 -8.01 16.15 -17.47
N LYS A 10 -8.14 14.92 -17.98
CA LYS A 10 -8.45 13.74 -17.14
C LYS A 10 -7.34 13.49 -16.12
N ILE A 11 -6.08 13.61 -16.53
CA ILE A 11 -4.92 13.46 -15.63
C ILE A 11 -4.96 14.52 -14.54
N LEU A 12 -5.22 15.79 -14.87
CA LEU A 12 -5.34 16.86 -13.86
C LEU A 12 -6.53 16.64 -12.91
N GLU A 13 -7.64 16.11 -13.41
CA GLU A 13 -8.78 15.79 -12.55
C GLU A 13 -8.46 14.60 -11.61
N GLN A 14 -7.73 13.61 -12.11
CA GLN A 14 -7.25 12.49 -11.31
C GLN A 14 -6.28 12.95 -10.22
N THR A 15 -5.32 13.84 -10.53
CA THR A 15 -4.42 14.42 -9.52
C THR A 15 -5.22 15.18 -8.46
N ARG A 16 -6.20 15.98 -8.88
CA ARG A 16 -7.09 16.73 -7.99
C ARG A 16 -7.87 15.82 -7.04
N GLN A 17 -8.46 14.74 -7.54
CA GLN A 17 -9.22 13.79 -6.73
C GLN A 17 -8.34 13.11 -5.66
N ARG A 18 -7.10 12.76 -6.01
CA ARG A 18 -6.16 12.17 -5.05
C ARG A 18 -5.71 13.18 -3.97
N LEU A 19 -5.43 14.42 -4.36
CA LEU A 19 -5.11 15.50 -3.41
C LEU A 19 -6.28 15.81 -2.47
N LEU A 20 -7.52 15.76 -2.97
CA LEU A 20 -8.71 15.90 -2.13
C LEU A 20 -8.84 14.75 -1.12
N HIS A 21 -8.60 13.51 -1.54
CA HIS A 21 -8.60 12.38 -0.60
C HIS A 21 -7.56 12.56 0.49
N LEU A 22 -6.32 12.94 0.15
CA LEU A 22 -5.29 13.25 1.15
C LEU A 22 -5.75 14.35 2.12
N THR A 23 -6.33 15.43 1.59
CA THR A 23 -6.84 16.54 2.42
C THR A 23 -7.93 16.07 3.38
N GLN A 24 -8.86 15.23 2.92
CA GLN A 24 -9.90 14.65 3.76
C GLN A 24 -9.31 13.74 4.84
N SER A 25 -8.31 12.91 4.51
CA SER A 25 -7.64 12.02 5.47
C SER A 25 -6.84 12.78 6.55
N LEU A 26 -6.22 13.90 6.18
CA LEU A 26 -5.56 14.80 7.13
C LEU A 26 -6.57 15.55 8.00
N GLY A 27 -7.71 15.95 7.40
CA GLY A 27 -8.82 16.56 8.12
C GLY A 27 -9.41 15.61 9.16
N SER A 28 -9.63 14.34 8.82
CA SER A 28 -10.10 13.33 9.78
C SER A 28 -9.10 13.07 10.90
N LEU A 29 -7.80 13.03 10.60
CA LEU A 29 -6.75 12.89 11.61
C LEU A 29 -6.72 14.10 12.56
N SER A 30 -6.74 15.31 12.00
CA SER A 30 -6.79 16.54 12.79
C SER A 30 -8.03 16.59 13.69
N ASN A 31 -9.20 16.23 13.16
CA ASN A 31 -10.43 16.18 13.95
C ASN A 31 -10.35 15.09 15.03
N SER A 32 -9.84 13.90 14.71
CA SER A 32 -9.66 12.82 15.68
C SER A 32 -8.76 13.24 16.83
N ILE A 33 -7.66 13.94 16.55
CA ILE A 33 -6.74 14.45 17.58
C ILE A 33 -7.38 15.56 18.41
N ASN A 34 -8.11 16.48 17.79
CA ASN A 34 -8.71 17.63 18.48
C ASN A 34 -9.96 17.27 19.29
N GLN A 35 -10.67 16.19 18.92
CA GLN A 35 -11.93 15.77 19.55
C GLN A 35 -11.76 14.70 20.62
N SER A 36 -10.61 14.00 20.65
CA SER A 36 -10.35 12.97 21.66
C SER A 36 -9.57 13.56 22.84
N ASP A 37 -10.23 13.61 24.00
CA ASP A 37 -9.61 13.79 25.30
C ASP A 37 -10.11 12.64 26.21
N PRO A 38 -9.30 11.62 26.53
CA PRO A 38 -7.85 11.50 26.28
C PRO A 38 -7.48 11.21 24.82
N LEU A 39 -6.17 11.31 24.51
CA LEU A 39 -5.60 11.00 23.19
C LEU A 39 -6.13 9.68 22.63
N PRO A 40 -6.32 9.58 21.30
CA PRO A 40 -6.87 8.37 20.70
C PRO A 40 -5.88 7.21 20.83
N PRO A 41 -6.37 5.95 20.84
CA PRO A 41 -5.51 4.78 20.98
C PRO A 41 -4.49 4.71 19.83
N TRP A 42 -3.27 4.26 20.16
CA TRP A 42 -2.15 4.19 19.22
C TRP A 42 -2.46 3.43 17.93
N SER A 43 -3.21 2.33 18.00
CA SER A 43 -3.64 1.55 16.84
C SER A 43 -4.45 2.37 15.83
N SER A 44 -5.31 3.28 16.32
CA SER A 44 -6.09 4.19 15.48
C SER A 44 -5.20 5.24 14.82
N LEU A 45 -4.22 5.78 15.53
CA LEU A 45 -3.24 6.71 14.94
C LEU A 45 -2.36 6.02 13.90
N GLN A 46 -1.93 4.79 14.17
CA GLN A 46 -1.13 3.99 13.26
C GLN A 46 -1.91 3.67 11.97
N SER A 47 -3.17 3.25 12.08
CA SER A 47 -3.99 2.96 10.90
C SER A 47 -4.21 4.22 10.04
N GLN A 48 -4.50 5.36 10.67
CA GLN A 48 -4.63 6.64 9.97
C GLN A 48 -3.31 7.09 9.32
N ALA A 49 -2.17 6.91 9.99
CA ALA A 49 -0.85 7.21 9.44
C ALA A 49 -0.52 6.31 8.23
N THR A 50 -0.88 5.03 8.29
CA THR A 50 -0.73 4.09 7.17
C THR A 50 -1.58 4.50 5.98
N ILE A 51 -2.84 4.92 6.20
CA ILE A 51 -3.71 5.43 5.14
C ILE A 51 -3.11 6.67 4.47
N ILE A 52 -2.62 7.63 5.26
CA ILE A 52 -1.96 8.84 4.75
C ILE A 52 -0.71 8.50 3.96
N SER A 53 0.10 7.56 4.45
CA SER A 53 1.31 7.08 3.77
C SER A 53 0.99 6.47 2.41
N ASN A 54 0.00 5.59 2.34
CA ASN A 54 -0.44 4.97 1.08
C ASN A 54 -0.99 6.01 0.08
N ASN A 55 -1.74 7.00 0.57
CA ASN A 55 -2.21 8.11 -0.26
C ASN A 55 -1.05 8.97 -0.79
N LEU A 56 -0.04 9.25 0.04
CA LEU A 56 1.15 10.01 -0.36
C LEU A 56 1.96 9.24 -1.41
N LEU A 57 2.19 7.94 -1.21
CA LEU A 57 2.85 7.07 -2.18
C LEU A 57 2.11 7.06 -3.52
N SER A 58 0.78 6.93 -3.48
CA SER A 58 -0.08 6.96 -4.68
C SER A 58 0.03 8.30 -5.43
N ILE A 59 0.04 9.42 -4.71
CA ILE A 59 0.22 10.76 -5.30
C ILE A 59 1.63 10.89 -5.90
N SER A 60 2.66 10.45 -5.18
CA SER A 60 4.04 10.49 -5.65
C SER A 60 4.22 9.70 -6.95
N HIS A 61 3.64 8.51 -7.03
CA HIS A 61 3.65 7.69 -8.24
C HIS A 61 3.00 8.43 -9.41
N LEU A 62 1.78 8.96 -9.21
CA LEU A 62 1.03 9.68 -10.24
C LEU A 62 1.78 10.94 -10.72
N LEU A 63 2.33 11.74 -9.80
CA LEU A 63 3.10 12.93 -10.14
C LEU A 63 4.37 12.60 -10.92
N THR A 64 5.00 11.45 -10.62
CA THR A 64 6.20 10.97 -11.34
C THR A 64 5.83 10.46 -12.74
N GLU A 65 4.75 9.68 -12.85
CA GLU A 65 4.23 9.14 -14.11
C GLU A 65 3.85 10.24 -15.11
N HIS A 66 3.30 11.35 -14.63
CA HIS A 66 2.87 12.48 -15.48
C HIS A 66 3.76 13.73 -15.33
N GLN A 67 5.01 13.57 -14.88
CA GLN A 67 5.93 14.67 -14.63
C GLN A 67 6.17 15.55 -15.87
N GLU A 68 6.36 14.95 -17.04
CA GLU A 68 6.62 15.67 -18.29
C GLU A 68 5.46 16.64 -18.61
N LEU A 69 4.23 16.12 -18.56
CA LEU A 69 3.01 16.89 -18.75
C LEU A 69 2.89 18.03 -17.74
N LEU A 70 3.04 17.71 -16.45
CA LEU A 70 2.89 18.71 -15.38
C LEU A 70 3.96 19.80 -15.44
N SER A 71 5.18 19.46 -15.87
CA SER A 71 6.26 20.43 -16.06
C SER A 71 6.05 21.37 -17.26
N SER A 72 5.33 20.91 -18.28
CA SER A 72 5.02 21.70 -19.48
C SER A 72 3.85 22.68 -19.28
N ILE A 73 2.98 22.41 -18.30
CA ILE A 73 1.78 23.20 -18.04
C ILE A 73 2.14 24.39 -17.13
N VAL A 74 1.79 25.58 -17.57
CA VAL A 74 1.92 26.81 -16.77
C VAL A 74 0.54 27.29 -16.36
N ALA A 75 0.30 27.36 -15.06
CA ALA A 75 -0.93 27.91 -14.51
C ALA A 75 -0.87 29.46 -14.50
N TYR A 76 -1.96 30.10 -14.93
CA TYR A 76 -2.15 31.55 -14.87
C TYR A 76 -3.60 31.87 -14.45
N PRO A 77 -3.83 33.00 -13.76
CA PRO A 77 -5.18 33.39 -13.37
C PRO A 77 -6.04 33.70 -14.60
N THR A 78 -7.30 33.28 -14.57
CA THR A 78 -8.25 33.63 -15.64
C THR A 78 -8.63 35.12 -15.54
N PRO A 79 -9.10 35.75 -16.63
CA PRO A 79 -9.56 37.15 -16.60
C PRO A 79 -10.72 37.41 -15.63
N ASN A 80 -11.41 36.35 -15.19
CA ASN A 80 -12.54 36.43 -14.25
C ASN A 80 -12.08 36.48 -12.79
N PHE A 81 -10.79 36.24 -12.50
CA PHE A 81 -10.26 36.30 -11.15
C PHE A 81 -10.08 37.77 -10.71
N PRO A 82 -10.54 38.17 -9.51
CA PRO A 82 -10.46 39.55 -9.03
C PRO A 82 -9.03 39.93 -8.58
N GLY A 83 -8.12 40.13 -9.54
CA GLY A 83 -6.70 40.36 -9.28
C GLY A 83 -6.37 41.69 -8.57
N ARG A 84 -7.31 42.64 -8.51
CA ARG A 84 -7.13 43.93 -7.82
C ARG A 84 -7.43 43.88 -6.33
N THR A 85 -8.42 43.10 -5.91
CA THR A 85 -8.84 42.99 -4.50
C THR A 85 -8.13 41.85 -3.81
N GLU A 86 -7.95 40.74 -4.52
CA GLU A 86 -7.48 39.46 -3.98
C GLU A 86 -6.12 39.05 -4.55
N SER A 87 -5.19 40.00 -4.69
CA SER A 87 -3.83 39.71 -5.18
C SER A 87 -3.04 38.85 -4.18
N THR A 88 -3.21 39.08 -2.88
CA THR A 88 -2.49 38.36 -1.81
C THR A 88 -2.79 36.87 -1.82
N ILE A 89 -4.07 36.49 -1.93
CA ILE A 89 -4.48 35.07 -1.98
C ILE A 89 -4.00 34.40 -3.28
N LEU A 90 -3.98 35.13 -4.40
CA LEU A 90 -3.43 34.64 -5.66
C LEU A 90 -1.94 34.32 -5.53
N HIS A 91 -1.17 35.24 -4.94
CA HIS A 91 0.25 35.02 -4.69
C HIS A 91 0.50 33.83 -3.76
N GLN A 92 -0.36 33.63 -2.76
CA GLN A 92 -0.24 32.49 -1.85
C GLN A 92 -0.59 31.16 -2.54
N LEU A 93 -1.62 31.12 -3.39
CA LEU A 93 -2.04 29.91 -4.12
C LEU A 93 -1.05 29.52 -5.23
N MET A 94 -0.48 30.51 -5.91
CA MET A 94 0.50 30.32 -6.99
C MET A 94 1.95 30.21 -6.47
N ARG A 95 2.14 30.17 -5.15
CA ARG A 95 3.48 30.13 -4.55
C ARG A 95 4.13 28.77 -4.80
N THR A 96 5.28 28.78 -5.48
CA THR A 96 6.14 27.59 -5.67
C THR A 96 7.26 27.49 -4.64
N LYS A 97 7.47 28.53 -3.83
CA LYS A 97 8.50 28.53 -2.79
C LYS A 97 8.09 27.60 -1.65
N LEU A 98 8.96 26.64 -1.33
CA LEU A 98 8.83 25.72 -0.22
C LEU A 98 8.61 26.44 1.12
N GLU A 99 8.07 25.70 2.09
CA GLU A 99 7.97 26.16 3.47
C GLU A 99 9.39 26.34 4.06
N PRO A 100 9.65 27.39 4.87
CA PRO A 100 10.95 27.62 5.49
C PRO A 100 11.50 26.40 6.26
N ARG A 101 10.64 25.63 6.95
CA ARG A 101 11.08 24.41 7.67
C ARG A 101 11.62 23.36 6.70
N VAL A 102 10.95 23.16 5.57
CA VAL A 102 11.38 22.21 4.53
C VAL A 102 12.65 22.72 3.84
N GLU A 103 12.77 24.02 3.59
CA GLU A 103 13.97 24.64 3.04
C GLU A 103 15.19 24.42 3.93
N GLU A 104 15.03 24.59 5.25
CA GLU A 104 16.07 24.32 6.23
C GLU A 104 16.48 22.83 6.24
N TRP A 105 15.49 21.91 6.24
CA TRP A 105 15.77 20.47 6.18
C TRP A 105 16.56 20.08 4.93
N VAL A 106 16.16 20.61 3.77
CA VAL A 106 16.88 20.37 2.51
C VAL A 106 18.28 20.98 2.56
N ALA A 107 18.46 22.17 3.12
CA ALA A 107 19.78 22.78 3.30
C ALA A 107 20.68 21.93 4.22
N ARG A 108 20.14 21.43 5.34
CA ARG A 108 20.86 20.50 6.22
C ARG A 108 21.23 19.22 5.49
N GLY A 109 20.32 18.63 4.71
CA GLY A 109 20.60 17.44 3.89
C GLY A 109 21.72 17.67 2.88
N ARG A 110 21.73 18.81 2.18
CA ARG A 110 22.82 19.19 1.26
C ARG A 110 24.15 19.40 1.98
N ASN A 111 24.14 19.97 3.17
CA ASN A 111 25.36 20.15 3.98
C ASN A 111 25.92 18.79 4.41
N VAL A 112 25.08 17.87 4.90
CA VAL A 112 25.49 16.50 5.24
C VAL A 112 26.06 15.78 4.02
N ALA A 113 25.42 15.89 2.86
CA ALA A 113 25.93 15.31 1.61
C ALA A 113 27.31 15.88 1.24
N ARG A 114 27.49 17.21 1.33
CA ARG A 114 28.79 17.87 1.08
C ARG A 114 29.87 17.46 2.08
N HIS A 115 29.53 17.33 3.37
CA HIS A 115 30.47 16.84 4.38
C HIS A 115 30.85 15.38 4.11
N ASN A 116 29.91 14.54 3.66
CA ASN A 116 30.17 13.15 3.29
C ASN A 116 31.06 13.03 2.04
N THR A 117 30.89 13.89 1.03
CA THR A 117 31.77 13.90 -0.15
C THR A 117 33.12 14.54 0.13
N ALA A 118 33.19 15.61 0.92
CA ALA A 118 34.47 16.21 1.31
C ALA A 118 35.30 15.26 2.19
N SER A 119 34.67 14.55 3.13
CA SER A 119 35.33 13.51 3.92
C SER A 119 35.79 12.32 3.06
N SER A 120 35.04 11.95 2.00
CA SER A 120 35.52 10.92 1.07
C SER A 120 36.71 11.39 0.24
N GLN A 121 36.73 12.64 -0.22
CA GLN A 121 37.84 13.21 -0.98
C GLN A 121 39.12 13.37 -0.14
N ILE A 122 38.98 13.80 1.12
CA ILE A 122 40.12 13.91 2.05
C ILE A 122 40.67 12.51 2.38
N ARG A 123 39.80 11.50 2.58
CA ARG A 123 40.21 10.10 2.81
C ARG A 123 40.83 9.45 1.57
N ALA A 124 40.47 9.87 0.36
CA ALA A 124 41.11 9.42 -0.88
C ALA A 124 42.52 10.02 -1.08
N GLN A 125 42.78 11.21 -0.52
CA GLN A 125 44.09 11.87 -0.58
C GLN A 125 45.06 11.42 0.53
N GLN A 126 44.54 10.99 1.68
CA GLN A 126 45.33 10.41 2.77
C GLN A 126 45.35 8.89 2.60
N GLY A 127 46.40 8.38 1.96
CA GLY A 127 46.51 7.02 1.44
C GLY A 127 46.05 5.87 2.36
N ALA A 128 45.64 4.79 1.69
CA ALA A 128 45.18 3.52 2.21
C ALA A 128 46.14 2.86 3.23
N ALA A 129 45.99 3.18 4.52
CA ALA A 129 46.76 2.56 5.60
C ALA A 129 45.96 2.39 6.91
N ALA A 130 44.69 1.95 6.82
CA ALA A 130 43.94 1.53 8.00
C ALA A 130 43.08 0.29 7.69
N GLU A 131 43.57 -0.87 8.12
CA GLU A 131 42.85 -2.15 8.17
C GLU A 131 41.55 -1.97 8.98
N GLY A 132 40.42 -2.15 8.31
CA GLY A 132 39.08 -1.84 8.83
C GLY A 132 38.23 -1.10 7.80
N GLU A 133 38.43 -1.44 6.53
CA GLU A 133 37.93 -0.71 5.38
C GLU A 133 36.41 -0.88 5.24
N THR A 134 35.63 0.02 5.83
CA THR A 134 34.27 0.29 5.36
C THR A 134 34.37 0.92 3.98
N VAL A 135 34.51 0.08 2.96
CA VAL A 135 34.43 0.46 1.55
C VAL A 135 33.10 1.18 1.37
N ARG A 136 33.14 2.49 1.15
CA ARG A 136 31.95 3.25 0.76
C ARG A 136 31.66 2.85 -0.68
N LEU A 137 30.69 1.95 -0.86
CA LEU A 137 30.24 1.51 -2.18
C LEU A 137 29.80 2.72 -3.00
N SER A 138 30.04 2.67 -4.31
CA SER A 138 29.52 3.68 -5.23
C SER A 138 27.99 3.70 -5.19
N VAL A 139 27.38 4.82 -5.63
CA VAL A 139 25.90 4.92 -5.64
C VAL A 139 25.29 3.82 -6.51
N ASP A 140 25.94 3.49 -7.63
CA ASP A 140 25.48 2.44 -8.55
C ASP A 140 25.60 1.05 -7.91
N GLU A 141 26.72 0.74 -7.25
CA GLU A 141 26.88 -0.52 -6.49
C GLU A 141 25.85 -0.64 -5.35
N LEU A 142 25.53 0.47 -4.69
CA LEU A 142 24.51 0.49 -3.63
C LEU A 142 23.11 0.25 -4.22
N LEU A 143 22.80 0.81 -5.39
CA LEU A 143 21.53 0.58 -6.08
C LEU A 143 21.39 -0.87 -6.52
N ASP A 144 22.45 -1.47 -7.07
CA ASP A 144 22.47 -2.89 -7.43
C ASP A 144 22.24 -3.78 -6.20
N LEU A 145 22.86 -3.42 -5.05
CA LEU A 145 22.64 -4.11 -3.78
C LEU A 145 21.18 -3.99 -3.31
N TRP A 146 20.60 -2.78 -3.34
CA TRP A 146 19.19 -2.57 -2.95
C TRP A 146 18.20 -3.23 -3.89
N HIS A 147 18.54 -3.39 -5.18
CA HIS A 147 17.72 -4.13 -6.13
C HIS A 147 17.81 -5.65 -5.89
N TRP A 148 18.98 -6.16 -5.51
CA TRP A 148 19.18 -7.58 -5.18
C TRP A 148 18.57 -7.98 -3.82
N ALA A 149 18.68 -7.11 -2.80
CA ALA A 149 18.25 -7.38 -1.43
C ALA A 149 16.81 -7.94 -1.28
N PRO A 150 15.76 -7.35 -1.89
CA PRO A 150 14.40 -7.88 -1.77
C PRO A 150 14.27 -9.25 -2.44
N ILE A 151 15.01 -9.52 -3.52
CA ILE A 151 14.97 -10.82 -4.21
C ILE A 151 15.56 -11.91 -3.30
N ALA A 152 16.72 -11.64 -2.70
CA ALA A 152 17.38 -12.56 -1.79
C ALA A 152 16.55 -12.79 -0.51
N ALA A 153 16.00 -11.72 0.06
CA ALA A 153 15.09 -11.81 1.21
C ALA A 153 13.84 -12.63 0.88
N ASN A 154 13.26 -12.44 -0.31
CA ASN A 154 12.12 -13.23 -0.76
C ASN A 154 12.48 -14.71 -1.02
N MET A 155 13.69 -15.00 -1.50
CA MET A 155 14.17 -16.39 -1.65
C MET A 155 14.34 -17.07 -0.29
N GLU A 156 14.88 -16.38 0.70
CA GLU A 156 15.02 -16.92 2.06
C GLU A 156 13.66 -17.08 2.73
N ALA A 157 12.77 -16.08 2.58
CA ALA A 157 11.41 -16.15 3.09
C ALA A 157 10.63 -17.34 2.51
N ARG A 158 10.84 -17.70 1.24
CA ARG A 158 10.21 -18.87 0.59
C ARG A 158 10.68 -20.21 1.14
N ARG A 159 11.94 -20.29 1.57
CA ARG A 159 12.53 -21.49 2.17
C ARG A 159 12.14 -21.70 3.62
N ARG A 160 11.70 -20.64 4.30
CA ARG A 160 11.30 -20.67 5.70
C ARG A 160 9.81 -20.99 5.82
N ASP A 161 9.48 -21.66 6.90
CA ASP A 161 8.13 -21.89 7.39
C ASP A 161 7.66 -20.65 8.19
N TRP A 162 6.67 -19.94 7.66
CA TRP A 162 6.06 -18.80 8.34
C TRP A 162 4.85 -19.23 9.20
N GLY A 163 5.00 -20.33 9.93
CA GLY A 163 3.93 -20.90 10.76
C GLY A 163 2.90 -21.76 10.01
N GLY A 164 3.28 -22.31 8.85
CA GLY A 164 2.49 -23.30 8.11
C GLY A 164 3.23 -24.62 7.91
N ASP A 165 2.50 -25.72 7.74
CA ASP A 165 3.04 -27.09 7.66
C ASP A 165 3.99 -27.35 6.47
N TYR A 166 3.93 -26.49 5.43
CA TYR A 166 4.71 -26.64 4.20
C TYR A 166 5.37 -25.32 3.83
N THR A 167 6.57 -25.40 3.27
CA THR A 167 7.21 -24.24 2.65
C THR A 167 6.43 -23.81 1.39
N LEU A 168 6.53 -22.53 1.02
CA LEU A 168 5.82 -21.99 -0.14
C LEU A 168 6.28 -22.67 -1.44
N GLU A 169 7.55 -23.05 -1.53
CA GLU A 169 8.13 -23.80 -2.66
C GLU A 169 7.54 -25.22 -2.78
N GLU A 170 7.30 -25.89 -1.66
CA GLU A 170 6.67 -27.22 -1.64
C GLU A 170 5.17 -27.18 -1.97
N LYS A 171 4.49 -26.09 -1.61
CA LYS A 171 3.09 -25.86 -1.98
C LYS A 171 2.93 -25.69 -3.50
N GLU A 172 3.85 -24.96 -4.14
CA GLU A 172 3.84 -24.73 -5.59
C GLU A 172 4.30 -25.96 -6.41
N MET A 173 5.30 -26.70 -5.93
CA MET A 173 5.75 -27.97 -6.52
C MET A 173 4.75 -29.13 -6.32
N GLY A 174 3.69 -28.87 -5.57
CA GLY A 174 2.66 -29.82 -5.19
C GLY A 174 3.10 -30.65 -3.99
N VAL A 175 2.19 -30.78 -3.02
CA VAL A 175 2.33 -31.53 -1.74
C VAL A 175 2.73 -33.02 -1.93
N LYS A 176 2.77 -33.52 -3.18
CA LYS A 176 3.20 -34.88 -3.52
C LYS A 176 4.72 -35.05 -3.66
N ASN A 177 5.47 -33.97 -3.86
CA ASN A 177 6.92 -33.98 -4.07
C ASN A 177 7.68 -33.25 -2.94
N VAL A 178 7.22 -33.41 -1.70
CA VAL A 178 7.86 -32.83 -0.51
C VAL A 178 9.13 -33.65 -0.19
N ILE A 179 10.30 -33.03 -0.34
CA ILE A 179 11.62 -33.64 -0.09
C ILE A 179 12.10 -33.34 1.33
N THR A 180 11.65 -32.23 1.92
CA THR A 180 12.01 -31.88 3.30
C THR A 180 10.91 -32.35 4.23
N GLY A 181 11.22 -33.38 5.02
CA GLY A 181 10.25 -34.16 5.77
C GLY A 181 9.62 -33.46 6.97
N LEU A 182 8.91 -32.33 6.78
CA LEU A 182 7.83 -31.94 7.68
C LEU A 182 6.58 -32.69 7.21
N LYS A 183 6.56 -34.00 7.52
CA LYS A 183 5.29 -34.72 7.54
C LYS A 183 4.41 -33.99 8.55
N ARG A 184 3.14 -33.76 8.19
CA ARG A 184 2.03 -33.51 9.13
C ARG A 184 2.38 -34.16 10.46
N GLN A 185 2.54 -33.38 11.54
CA GLN A 185 2.31 -33.95 12.86
C GLN A 185 0.83 -34.36 12.82
N LEU A 186 0.63 -35.61 12.42
CA LEU A 186 -0.59 -36.34 12.68
C LEU A 186 -0.75 -36.21 14.18
N ASP A 187 -1.74 -35.43 14.58
CA ASP A 187 -2.47 -35.62 15.81
C ASP A 187 -2.95 -37.09 15.82
N GLU A 188 -2.07 -37.97 16.28
CA GLU A 188 -2.27 -39.40 16.49
C GLU A 188 -1.98 -39.63 17.98
N GLY A 189 -3.00 -39.39 18.80
CA GLY A 189 -3.05 -39.83 20.19
C GLY A 189 -3.28 -38.70 21.18
N ASP A 190 -4.55 -38.44 21.47
CA ASP A 190 -5.07 -38.42 22.84
C ASP A 190 -6.61 -38.64 22.77
N GLU A 191 -6.99 -39.89 22.47
CA GLU A 191 -8.28 -40.45 22.90
C GLU A 191 -8.07 -41.07 24.29
N GLU A 192 -8.16 -40.28 25.37
CA GLU A 192 -8.55 -40.77 26.69
C GLU A 192 -9.44 -39.69 27.35
N ASP A 193 -10.69 -40.09 27.61
CA ASP A 193 -11.73 -39.35 28.31
C ASP A 193 -11.25 -38.86 29.69
N GLU A 194 -11.63 -37.64 30.09
CA GLU A 194 -12.13 -37.36 31.45
C GLU A 194 -12.72 -35.93 31.56
N GLU A 195 -14.04 -35.92 31.63
CA GLU A 195 -14.93 -35.07 32.44
C GLU A 195 -15.05 -33.55 32.16
N GLU A 196 -16.33 -33.18 31.97
CA GLU A 196 -16.92 -31.85 31.90
C GLU A 196 -16.50 -30.96 33.08
N GLU A 197 -16.09 -29.71 32.81
CA GLU A 197 -16.49 -28.56 33.63
C GLU A 197 -16.43 -27.27 32.78
N GLU A 198 -17.55 -26.55 32.80
CA GLU A 198 -17.87 -25.32 32.07
C GLU A 198 -16.98 -24.15 32.48
N GLU A 199 -16.60 -23.28 31.54
CA GLU A 199 -16.65 -21.81 31.70
C GLU A 199 -16.42 -21.07 30.37
N GLU A 200 -17.08 -19.93 30.25
CA GLU A 200 -17.46 -19.16 29.06
C GLU A 200 -16.32 -18.30 28.45
N GLU A 201 -16.39 -17.99 27.16
CA GLU A 201 -16.46 -16.62 26.59
C GLU A 201 -15.94 -16.50 25.13
N ASP A 202 -16.64 -15.66 24.38
CA ASP A 202 -16.54 -15.38 22.95
C ASP A 202 -15.19 -14.83 22.45
N MET A 203 -14.83 -15.09 21.18
CA MET A 203 -14.46 -14.03 20.20
C MET A 203 -14.25 -14.60 18.79
N GLN A 204 -15.21 -14.30 17.92
CA GLN A 204 -15.18 -14.55 16.48
C GLN A 204 -14.41 -13.41 15.79
N GLY A 205 -13.37 -13.74 15.03
CA GLY A 205 -12.58 -12.74 14.29
C GLY A 205 -11.58 -13.37 13.31
N GLU A 206 -12.05 -14.06 12.28
CA GLU A 206 -11.19 -14.49 11.16
C GLU A 206 -11.09 -13.37 10.12
N GLU A 207 -9.96 -12.66 10.12
CA GLU A 207 -9.52 -11.83 8.99
C GLU A 207 -9.02 -12.73 7.85
N MET A 208 -9.73 -12.71 6.72
CA MET A 208 -9.33 -13.42 5.51
C MET A 208 -8.39 -12.55 4.67
N GLU A 209 -7.11 -12.89 4.64
CA GLU A 209 -6.09 -12.22 3.81
C GLU A 209 -6.17 -12.73 2.35
N VAL A 210 -6.54 -11.83 1.43
CA VAL A 210 -6.54 -12.09 -0.02
C VAL A 210 -5.16 -11.70 -0.57
N VAL A 211 -4.30 -12.69 -0.82
CA VAL A 211 -2.99 -12.46 -1.44
C VAL A 211 -3.11 -12.49 -2.97
N VAL A 212 -2.91 -11.33 -3.61
CA VAL A 212 -2.87 -11.16 -5.07
C VAL A 212 -1.45 -11.43 -5.57
N GLY A 213 -1.21 -12.58 -6.21
CA GLY A 213 0.06 -12.91 -6.86
C GLY A 213 0.06 -12.50 -8.34
N ALA A 214 1.06 -11.72 -8.76
CA ALA A 214 1.29 -11.35 -10.16
C ALA A 214 2.50 -12.12 -10.72
N HIS A 215 2.39 -12.69 -11.93
CA HIS A 215 3.48 -13.34 -12.65
C HIS A 215 3.63 -12.76 -14.07
N THR A 216 4.85 -12.79 -14.61
CA THR A 216 5.15 -12.38 -15.99
C THR A 216 5.40 -13.61 -16.85
N LYS A 217 4.87 -13.64 -18.08
CA LYS A 217 4.97 -14.79 -18.98
C LYS A 217 6.36 -14.90 -19.60
N ALA A 218 6.93 -16.11 -19.58
CA ALA A 218 8.07 -16.47 -20.40
C ALA A 218 7.62 -16.59 -21.87
N GLY A 219 7.83 -15.52 -22.64
CA GLY A 219 7.61 -15.52 -24.09
C GLY A 219 7.36 -14.14 -24.68
N GLY A 220 8.41 -13.33 -24.84
CA GLY A 220 8.55 -12.34 -25.92
C GLY A 220 7.45 -11.29 -26.13
N GLY A 221 6.67 -10.91 -25.12
CA GLY A 221 5.69 -9.83 -25.20
C GLY A 221 5.41 -9.23 -23.83
N SER A 222 5.55 -7.90 -23.72
CA SER A 222 5.36 -7.15 -22.47
C SER A 222 3.87 -7.03 -22.13
N GLY A 223 3.37 -7.91 -21.26
CA GLY A 223 2.05 -7.81 -20.64
C GLY A 223 1.95 -8.72 -19.41
N VAL A 224 1.43 -8.19 -18.30
CA VAL A 224 1.14 -8.93 -17.05
C VAL A 224 -0.36 -9.25 -17.05
N GLU A 225 -0.73 -10.51 -16.95
CA GLU A 225 -2.13 -10.98 -16.86
C GLU A 225 -2.44 -11.44 -15.43
N PHE A 226 -3.64 -11.11 -14.94
CA PHE A 226 -4.13 -11.52 -13.63
C PHE A 226 -5.10 -12.70 -13.80
N ASP A 227 -4.65 -13.92 -13.53
CA ASP A 227 -5.51 -15.09 -13.50
C ASP A 227 -6.11 -15.29 -12.10
N ILE A 228 -7.39 -14.96 -11.94
CA ILE A 228 -8.19 -15.38 -10.79
C ILE A 228 -8.68 -16.81 -11.08
N ALA A 229 -7.87 -17.81 -10.70
CA ALA A 229 -8.28 -19.20 -10.79
C ALA A 229 -9.46 -19.48 -9.83
N ARG A 230 -10.67 -19.53 -10.40
CA ARG A 230 -11.86 -20.17 -9.82
C ARG A 230 -11.58 -21.67 -9.63
N GLY A 231 -11.02 -22.04 -8.49
CA GLY A 231 -10.88 -23.43 -8.04
C GLY A 231 -11.85 -23.77 -6.91
N SER A 232 -13.15 -23.81 -7.20
CA SER A 232 -14.15 -24.36 -6.27
C SER A 232 -14.60 -25.72 -6.80
N SER A 233 -14.10 -26.79 -6.19
CA SER A 233 -14.67 -28.13 -6.27
C SER A 233 -16.16 -28.08 -5.88
N HIS A 234 -17.00 -28.45 -6.84
CA HIS A 234 -18.46 -28.38 -6.80
C HIS A 234 -19.04 -29.40 -5.81
N ILE A 235 -19.45 -28.94 -4.62
CA ILE A 235 -20.46 -29.62 -3.80
C ILE A 235 -21.81 -29.25 -4.43
N PRO A 236 -22.68 -30.20 -4.82
CA PRO A 236 -23.97 -29.85 -5.42
C PRO A 236 -24.87 -29.23 -4.35
N SER A 237 -24.86 -27.91 -4.28
CA SER A 237 -25.83 -27.13 -3.51
C SER A 237 -27.23 -27.35 -4.11
N LYS A 238 -28.22 -27.58 -3.23
CA LYS A 238 -29.65 -27.71 -3.57
C LYS A 238 -30.08 -26.61 -4.55
N PRO A 239 -31.02 -26.89 -5.47
CA PRO A 239 -31.47 -25.91 -6.45
C PRO A 239 -32.04 -24.68 -5.73
N VAL A 240 -31.41 -23.54 -5.99
CA VAL A 240 -31.80 -22.22 -5.49
C VAL A 240 -33.23 -21.95 -5.93
N ALA A 241 -34.13 -21.72 -4.97
CA ALA A 241 -35.50 -21.29 -5.23
C ALA A 241 -35.50 -19.99 -6.07
N PRO A 242 -36.47 -19.78 -6.98
CA PRO A 242 -36.52 -18.58 -7.81
C PRO A 242 -36.50 -17.31 -6.94
N GLY A 243 -35.59 -16.40 -7.25
CA GLY A 243 -35.34 -15.18 -6.48
C GLY A 243 -36.63 -14.39 -6.20
N MET A 244 -36.84 -14.05 -4.93
CA MET A 244 -38.01 -13.32 -4.45
C MET A 244 -38.00 -11.87 -4.98
N PRO A 245 -39.12 -11.31 -5.45
CA PRO A 245 -39.18 -9.92 -5.87
C PRO A 245 -38.91 -8.98 -4.70
N LEU A 246 -38.18 -7.89 -4.96
CA LEU A 246 -37.77 -6.90 -3.96
C LEU A 246 -38.95 -6.32 -3.17
N ASP A 247 -40.12 -6.20 -3.80
CA ASP A 247 -41.33 -5.69 -3.15
C ASP A 247 -41.79 -6.56 -1.96
N ASP A 248 -41.62 -7.88 -2.03
CA ASP A 248 -41.98 -8.77 -0.93
C ASP A 248 -40.98 -8.71 0.23
N ILE A 249 -39.70 -8.44 -0.09
CA ILE A 249 -38.65 -8.19 0.91
C ILE A 249 -38.91 -6.87 1.63
N PHE A 250 -39.23 -5.80 0.89
CA PHE A 250 -39.57 -4.52 1.49
C PHE A 250 -40.85 -4.60 2.33
N ARG A 251 -41.86 -5.35 1.88
CA ARG A 251 -43.07 -5.58 2.67
C ARG A 251 -42.78 -6.35 3.96
N PHE A 252 -41.95 -7.38 3.91
CA PHE A 252 -41.55 -8.14 5.09
C PHE A 252 -40.80 -7.24 6.09
N MET A 253 -39.83 -6.45 5.62
CA MET A 253 -39.07 -5.54 6.48
C MET A 253 -39.95 -4.46 7.14
N MET A 254 -40.94 -3.95 6.42
CA MET A 254 -41.76 -2.82 6.92
C MET A 254 -42.98 -3.27 7.73
N THR A 255 -43.50 -4.47 7.51
CA THR A 255 -44.76 -4.93 8.12
C THR A 255 -44.67 -6.27 8.85
N GLY A 256 -43.52 -6.95 8.81
CA GLY A 256 -43.29 -8.25 9.44
C GLY A 256 -44.11 -9.41 8.86
N ALA A 257 -44.90 -9.17 7.81
CA ALA A 257 -45.78 -10.17 7.23
C ALA A 257 -44.99 -11.11 6.30
N PRO A 258 -45.07 -12.45 6.51
CA PRO A 258 -44.27 -13.41 5.76
C PRO A 258 -44.55 -13.31 4.25
N PRO A 259 -43.52 -13.49 3.40
CA PRO A 259 -43.67 -13.43 1.95
C PRO A 259 -44.60 -14.54 1.45
N ARG A 260 -45.46 -14.23 0.48
CA ARG A 260 -46.39 -15.24 -0.06
C ARG A 260 -45.62 -16.20 -0.98
N PRO A 261 -45.69 -17.53 -0.74
CA PRO A 261 -45.13 -18.48 -1.69
C PRO A 261 -45.97 -18.47 -2.97
N ARG A 262 -45.30 -18.56 -4.13
CA ARG A 262 -45.95 -18.88 -5.40
C ARG A 262 -46.01 -20.40 -5.58
#